data_AF-A0A2S8BLN9-F1
#
_entry.id   AF-A0A2S8BLN9-F1
#
_cell.length_a   1.000
_cell.length_b   1.000
_cell.length_c   1.000
_cell.angle_alpha   90.00
_cell.angle_beta   90.00
_cell.angle_gamma   90.00
#
_symmetry.space_group_name_H-M   'P 1'
#
loop_
_entity.id
_entity.type
_entity.pdbx_description
1 polymer ?
#
loop_
_entity_poly.entity_id
_entity_poly.type
_entity_poly.pdbx_seq_one_letter_code
_entity_poly.pdbx_strand_id
1 'polypeptide(L)'
;MLLLGEKVSGADAADWGLIHQATDPAELDAAAEALLARLASGPTVALGLTKQALNYGQHATLPQSMTHELSSLELSCRTGDFKEGLAAFQQRRTPDFQGR
;
A
#
# COMPACT_ATOMS: atom_id res chain seq x y z
N MET A 1 2.73 23.87 -14.49
CA MET A 1 2.29 24.02 -13.07
C MET A 1 3.04 25.08 -12.27
N LEU A 2 4.30 24.89 -11.86
CA LEU A 2 4.89 25.72 -10.78
C LEU A 2 5.27 27.16 -11.17
N LEU A 3 5.87 27.36 -12.34
CA LEU A 3 6.29 28.70 -12.80
C LEU A 3 5.31 29.32 -13.81
N LEU A 4 4.70 28.49 -14.64
CA LEU A 4 3.82 28.92 -15.75
C LEU A 4 2.33 28.69 -15.50
N GLY A 5 1.96 28.08 -14.36
CA GLY A 5 0.54 27.87 -14.01
C GLY A 5 -0.24 26.92 -14.92
N GLU A 6 0.42 26.17 -15.81
CA GLU A 6 -0.25 25.23 -16.71
C GLU A 6 -1.05 24.18 -15.95
N LYS A 7 -2.29 23.94 -16.43
CA LYS A 7 -3.21 22.93 -15.92
C LYS A 7 -2.82 21.55 -16.44
N VAL A 8 -3.06 20.54 -15.62
CA VAL A 8 -2.75 19.14 -15.92
C VAL A 8 -4.06 18.36 -15.89
N SER A 9 -4.28 17.51 -16.89
CA SER A 9 -5.46 16.64 -16.92
C SER A 9 -5.31 15.48 -15.92
N GLY A 10 -6.40 14.79 -15.60
CA GLY A 10 -6.34 13.60 -14.76
C GLY A 10 -5.45 12.50 -15.37
N ALA A 11 -5.57 12.27 -16.68
CA ALA A 11 -4.77 11.29 -17.39
C ALA A 11 -3.27 11.63 -17.34
N ASP A 12 -2.90 12.87 -17.66
CA ASP A 12 -1.50 13.32 -17.58
C ASP A 12 -0.94 13.21 -16.15
N ALA A 13 -1.76 13.52 -15.13
CA ALA A 13 -1.35 13.40 -13.74
C ALA A 13 -1.09 11.94 -13.33
N ALA A 14 -1.86 10.98 -13.85
CA ALA A 14 -1.62 9.56 -13.61
C ALA A 14 -0.35 9.09 -14.33
N ASP A 15 -0.17 9.50 -15.59
CA ASP A 15 1.01 9.15 -16.39
C ASP A 15 2.31 9.70 -15.79
N TRP A 16 2.26 10.88 -15.17
CA TRP A 16 3.41 11.49 -14.50
C TRP A 16 3.65 10.94 -13.08
N GLY A 17 2.77 10.08 -12.56
CA GLY A 17 2.86 9.54 -11.20
C GLY A 17 2.50 10.52 -10.08
N LEU A 18 1.80 11.62 -10.40
CA LEU A 18 1.26 12.56 -9.40
C LEU A 18 0.07 11.98 -8.64
N ILE A 19 -0.73 11.16 -9.33
CA ILE A 19 -1.85 10.41 -8.75
C ILE A 19 -1.71 8.93 -9.09
N HIS A 20 -2.40 8.07 -8.33
CA HIS A 20 -2.36 6.63 -8.54
C HIS A 20 -3.03 6.18 -9.84
N GLN A 21 -4.20 6.75 -10.16
CA GLN A 21 -5.02 6.38 -11.30
C GLN A 21 -5.98 7.51 -11.66
N ALA A 22 -6.25 7.67 -12.96
CA ALA A 22 -7.37 8.46 -13.48
C ALA A 22 -8.45 7.53 -14.04
N THR A 23 -9.72 7.89 -13.85
CA THR A 23 -10.89 7.14 -14.33
C THR A 23 -11.94 8.11 -14.86
N ASP A 24 -12.91 7.60 -15.61
CA ASP A 24 -14.09 8.39 -15.97
C ASP A 24 -14.87 8.77 -14.71
N PRO A 25 -15.50 9.96 -14.65
CA PRO A 25 -16.19 10.43 -13.45
C PRO A 25 -17.28 9.46 -12.94
N ALA A 26 -17.93 8.73 -13.84
CA ALA A 26 -18.96 7.75 -13.50
C ALA A 26 -18.40 6.46 -12.87
N GLU A 27 -17.10 6.19 -13.04
CA GLU A 27 -16.44 4.98 -12.55
C GLU A 27 -15.62 5.22 -11.27
N LEU A 28 -15.46 6.48 -10.85
CA LEU A 28 -14.60 6.87 -9.72
C LEU A 28 -14.94 6.11 -8.44
N ASP A 29 -16.23 6.05 -8.08
CA ASP A 29 -16.68 5.38 -6.85
C ASP A 29 -16.43 3.87 -6.92
N ALA A 30 -16.67 3.26 -8.09
CA ALA A 30 -16.44 1.83 -8.29
C ALA A 30 -14.95 1.47 -8.22
N ALA A 31 -14.08 2.31 -8.80
CA ALA A 31 -12.63 2.13 -8.74
C ALA A 31 -12.09 2.30 -7.31
N ALA A 32 -12.60 3.30 -6.57
CA ALA A 32 -12.24 3.51 -5.17
C ALA A 32 -12.67 2.33 -4.29
N GLU A 33 -13.90 1.84 -4.44
CA GLU A 33 -14.41 0.70 -3.68
C GLU A 33 -13.61 -0.58 -3.99
N ALA A 34 -13.27 -0.82 -5.26
CA ALA A 34 -12.43 -1.96 -5.64
C ALA A 34 -11.04 -1.90 -5.00
N LEU A 35 -10.44 -0.71 -4.90
CA LEU A 35 -9.17 -0.51 -4.22
C LEU A 35 -9.30 -0.75 -2.71
N LEU A 36 -10.34 -0.21 -2.09
CA LEU A 36 -10.62 -0.39 -0.66
C LEU A 36 -10.85 -1.86 -0.32
N ALA A 37 -11.67 -2.57 -1.09
CA ALA A 37 -11.93 -3.99 -0.90
C ALA A 37 -10.63 -4.81 -0.95
N ARG A 38 -9.75 -4.54 -1.91
CA ARG A 38 -8.44 -5.23 -2.04
C ARG A 38 -7.52 -4.97 -0.85
N LEU A 39 -7.49 -3.74 -0.33
CA LEU A 39 -6.65 -3.39 0.81
C LEU A 39 -7.23 -3.92 2.13
N ALA A 40 -8.55 -3.87 2.28
CA ALA A 40 -9.25 -4.35 3.46
C ALA A 40 -9.22 -5.88 3.57
N SER A 41 -9.21 -6.60 2.44
CA SER A 41 -9.06 -8.06 2.42
C SER A 41 -7.61 -8.52 2.59
N GLY A 42 -6.65 -7.61 2.70
CA GLY A 42 -5.23 -7.92 2.88
C GLY A 42 -4.81 -8.01 4.35
N PRO A 43 -3.52 -8.32 4.63
CA PRO A 43 -2.98 -8.31 5.98
C PRO A 43 -2.79 -6.86 6.45
N THR A 44 -3.84 -6.26 7.03
CA THR A 44 -3.90 -4.81 7.28
C THR A 44 -2.80 -4.29 8.21
N VAL A 45 -2.33 -5.10 9.16
CA VAL A 45 -1.17 -4.77 10.01
C VAL A 45 0.09 -4.61 9.17
N ALA A 46 0.38 -5.59 8.29
CA ALA A 46 1.55 -5.53 7.42
C ALA A 46 1.46 -4.35 6.45
N LEU A 47 0.29 -4.10 5.85
CA LEU A 47 0.06 -2.94 4.97
C LEU A 47 0.30 -1.62 5.70
N GLY A 48 -0.18 -1.49 6.94
CA GLY A 48 0.02 -0.32 7.79
C GLY A 48 1.50 -0.09 8.11
N LEU A 49 2.21 -1.15 8.50
CA LEU A 49 3.65 -1.11 8.78
C LEU A 49 4.47 -0.73 7.55
N THR A 50 4.13 -1.27 6.36
CA THR A 50 4.76 -0.88 5.10
C THR A 50 4.56 0.61 4.81
N LYS A 51 3.33 1.13 4.96
CA LYS A 51 3.05 2.56 4.78
C LYS A 51 3.87 3.44 5.73
N GLN A 52 4.01 3.02 6.99
CA GLN A 52 4.83 3.73 7.98
C GLN A 52 6.32 3.72 7.58
N ALA A 53 6.86 2.58 7.16
CA ALA A 53 8.25 2.46 6.72
C ALA A 53 8.55 3.34 5.49
N LEU A 54 7.64 3.38 4.52
CA LEU A 54 7.77 4.25 3.34
C LEU A 54 7.79 5.74 3.73
N ASN A 55 6.90 6.16 4.62
CA ASN A 55 6.86 7.55 5.10
C ASN A 55 8.12 7.92 5.89
N TYR A 56 8.61 7.02 6.74
CA TYR A 56 9.84 7.23 7.49
C TYR A 56 11.06 7.37 6.56
N GLY A 57 11.15 6.53 5.53
CA GLY A 57 12.26 6.52 4.57
C GLY A 57 12.39 7.82 3.76
N GLN A 58 11.33 8.62 3.62
CA GLN A 58 11.40 9.93 2.95
C GLN A 58 12.27 10.95 3.68
N HIS A 59 12.52 10.75 4.98
CA HIS A 59 13.26 11.68 5.83
C HIS A 59 14.46 11.03 6.53
N ALA A 60 14.66 9.73 6.33
CA ALA A 60 15.70 8.95 6.99
C ALA A 60 16.82 8.58 6.01
N THR A 61 18.02 8.37 6.56
CA THR A 61 19.11 7.76 5.79
C THR A 61 18.80 6.28 5.49
N LEU A 62 19.48 5.71 4.51
CA LEU A 62 19.31 4.29 4.15
C LEU A 62 19.52 3.35 5.37
N PRO A 63 20.59 3.48 6.19
CA PRO A 63 20.77 2.61 7.36
C PRO A 63 19.63 2.72 8.39
N GLN A 64 19.12 3.93 8.62
CA GLN A 64 17.99 4.16 9.50
C GLN A 64 16.71 3.51 8.98
N SER A 65 16.46 3.65 7.67
CA SER A 65 15.30 3.05 7.00
C SER A 65 15.34 1.53 7.07
N MET A 66 16.50 0.91 6.83
CA MET A 66 16.68 -0.54 6.95
C MET A 66 16.44 -1.05 8.38
N THR A 67 16.88 -0.28 9.39
CA THR A 67 16.65 -0.63 10.80
C THR A 67 15.16 -0.56 11.17
N HIS A 68 14.47 0.47 10.68
CA HIS A 68 13.03 0.64 10.87
C HIS A 68 12.24 -0.47 10.15
N GLU A 69 12.62 -0.81 8.92
CA GLU A 69 12.02 -1.90 8.15
C GLU A 69 12.20 -3.25 8.85
N LEU A 70 13.40 -3.55 9.37
CA LEU A 70 13.64 -4.78 10.12
C LEU A 70 12.71 -4.89 11.35
N SER A 71 12.55 -3.80 12.09
CA SER A 71 11.65 -3.75 13.26
C SER A 71 10.19 -3.94 12.84
N SER A 72 9.78 -3.32 11.73
CA SER A 72 8.44 -3.45 11.17
C SER A 72 8.15 -4.88 10.70
N LEU A 73 9.11 -5.52 10.03
CA LEU A 73 9.02 -6.92 9.61
C LEU A 73 8.88 -7.85 10.82
N GLU A 74 9.67 -7.63 11.87
CA GLU A 74 9.59 -8.43 13.09
C GLU A 74 8.20 -8.37 13.75
N LEU A 75 7.60 -7.18 13.82
CA LEU A 75 6.23 -7.00 14.30
C LEU A 75 5.21 -7.72 13.41
N SER A 76 5.35 -7.60 12.09
CA SER A 76 4.49 -8.29 11.12
C SER A 76 4.54 -9.80 11.28
N CYS A 77 5.74 -10.39 11.46
CA CYS A 77 5.93 -11.83 11.68
C CYS A 77 5.21 -12.38 12.92
N ARG A 78 4.90 -11.53 13.91
CA ARG A 78 4.21 -11.92 15.15
C ARG A 78 2.68 -11.98 15.00
N THR A 79 2.14 -11.46 13.89
CA THR A 79 0.70 -11.46 13.60
C THR A 79 0.16 -12.84 13.26
N GLY A 80 -1.14 -13.04 13.44
CA GLY A 80 -1.85 -14.22 12.94
C GLY A 80 -1.85 -14.28 11.41
N ASP A 81 -1.99 -13.12 10.78
CA ASP A 81 -2.00 -12.97 9.32
C ASP A 81 -0.70 -13.46 8.65
N PHE A 82 0.45 -13.30 9.30
CA PHE A 82 1.70 -13.84 8.77
C PHE A 82 1.70 -15.37 8.69
N LYS A 83 1.22 -16.03 9.76
CA LYS A 83 1.10 -17.49 9.81
C LYS A 83 0.08 -18.00 8.79
N GLU A 84 -1.05 -17.31 8.69
CA GLU A 84 -2.11 -17.61 7.74
C GLU A 84 -1.63 -17.45 6.29
N GLY A 85 -0.95 -16.35 5.97
CA GLY A 85 -0.36 -16.13 4.65
C GLY A 85 0.61 -17.24 4.25
N LEU A 86 1.47 -17.67 5.17
CA LEU A 86 2.39 -18.79 4.95
C LEU A 86 1.64 -20.12 4.75
N ALA A 87 0.62 -20.40 5.55
CA ALA A 87 -0.19 -21.61 5.43
C ALA A 87 -0.98 -21.65 4.12
N ALA A 88 -1.66 -20.55 3.77
CA ALA A 88 -2.42 -20.40 2.55
C ALA A 88 -1.55 -20.55 1.30
N PHE A 89 -0.34 -19.98 1.32
CA PHE A 89 0.65 -20.14 0.26
C PHE A 89 1.06 -21.61 0.07
N GLN A 90 1.41 -22.31 1.17
CA GLN A 90 1.76 -23.74 1.12
C GLN A 90 0.60 -24.60 0.62
N GLN A 91 -0.63 -24.27 1.00
CA GLN A 91 -1.84 -25.00 0.65
C GLN A 91 -2.44 -24.56 -0.70
N ARG A 92 -1.86 -23.56 -1.38
CA ARG A 92 -2.34 -22.98 -2.66
C ARG A 92 -3.81 -22.56 -2.61
N ARG A 93 -4.22 -21.96 -1.49
CA ARG A 93 -5.56 -21.41 -1.29
C ARG A 93 -5.50 -19.90 -1.08
N THR A 94 -6.64 -19.23 -1.23
CA THR A 94 -6.77 -17.83 -0.84
C THR A 94 -6.58 -17.70 0.68
N PRO A 95 -5.73 -16.77 1.16
CA PRO A 95 -5.56 -16.49 2.59
C PRO A 95 -6.80 -15.79 3.16
N ASP A 96 -7.12 -16.07 4.42
CA ASP A 96 -8.17 -15.38 5.18
C ASP A 96 -7.55 -14.45 6.23
N PHE A 97 -7.25 -13.22 5.81
CA PHE A 97 -6.61 -12.23 6.69
C PHE A 97 -7.63 -11.58 7.64
N GLN A 98 -7.23 -11.46 8.91
CA GLN A 98 -8.05 -10.97 10.02
C GLN A 98 -7.56 -9.62 10.56
N GLY A 99 -6.43 -9.10 10.05
CA GLY A 99 -5.88 -7.81 10.43
C GLY A 99 -5.23 -7.79 11.82
N ARG A 100 -4.67 -8.91 12.27
CA ARG A 100 -4.06 -9.08 13.60
C ARG A 100 -3.01 -10.17 13.64
#